data_AF-A0A7U9X247-F1
#
_entry.id   AF-A0A7U9X247-F1
#
_cell.length_a   1.000
_cell.length_b   1.000
_cell.length_c   1.000
_cell.angle_alpha   90.00
_cell.angle_beta   90.00
_cell.angle_gamma   90.00
#
_symmetry.space_group_name_H-M   'P 1'
#
loop_
_entity.id
_entity.type
_entity.pdbx_description
1 polymer ?
#
loop_
_entity_poly.entity_id
_entity_poly.type
_entity_poly.pdbx_seq_one_letter_code
_entity_poly.pdbx_strand_id
1 'polypeptide(L)'
;MERPDDEAYADSYFVNANSSTAPGIVDADRQPILDHSEVYSGVYGRASINFYAFNSNGNKGIACGLNNLQKIRDGEPLGGRSRAEDDFADEDEEDFLS
;
A
#
# COMPACT_ATOMS: atom_id res chain seq x y z
N MET A 1 9.51 11.82 5.07
CA MET A 1 10.84 11.91 4.43
C MET A 1 10.65 11.46 3.00
N GLU A 2 10.81 12.40 2.06
CA GLU A 2 10.94 12.06 0.64
C GLU A 2 12.23 11.23 0.50
N ARG A 3 12.16 10.11 -0.22
CA ARG A 3 13.33 9.28 -0.56
C ARG A 3 13.61 9.53 -2.05
N PRO A 4 14.28 10.64 -2.40
CA PRO A 4 14.50 11.04 -3.79
C PRO A 4 15.30 10.00 -4.60
N ASP A 5 16.03 9.09 -3.94
CA ASP A 5 16.83 8.05 -4.58
C ASP A 5 16.13 6.68 -4.66
N ASP A 6 14.84 6.59 -4.31
CA ASP A 6 14.11 5.32 -4.38
C ASP A 6 13.61 5.09 -5.81
N GLU A 7 14.13 4.03 -6.46
CA GLU A 7 13.83 3.65 -7.85
C GLU A 7 12.33 3.50 -8.13
N ALA A 8 11.53 3.17 -7.10
CA ALA A 8 10.07 3.06 -7.22
C ALA A 8 9.40 4.39 -7.63
N TYR A 9 10.08 5.52 -7.45
CA TYR A 9 9.60 6.85 -7.80
C TYR A 9 10.21 7.42 -9.09
N ALA A 10 11.12 6.68 -9.74
CA ALA A 10 11.74 7.15 -10.98
C ALA A 10 10.68 7.43 -12.06
N ASP A 11 10.82 8.59 -12.74
CA ASP A 11 9.90 9.08 -13.78
C ASP A 11 8.42 9.18 -13.36
N SER A 12 8.13 9.23 -12.06
CA SER A 12 6.78 9.19 -11.51
C SER A 12 6.49 10.34 -10.56
N TYR A 13 5.23 10.80 -10.55
CA TYR A 13 4.71 11.67 -9.49
C TYR A 13 4.07 10.82 -8.40
N PHE A 14 4.20 11.23 -7.14
CA PHE A 14 3.50 10.58 -6.02
C PHE A 14 2.54 11.55 -5.34
N VAL A 15 1.47 10.98 -4.77
CA VAL A 15 0.52 11.70 -3.92
C VAL A 15 0.20 10.84 -2.71
N ASN A 16 0.23 11.45 -1.53
CA ASN A 16 -0.27 10.81 -0.31
C ASN A 16 -1.77 11.06 -0.20
N ALA A 17 -2.57 10.00 -0.37
CA ALA A 17 -4.00 10.02 -0.18
C ALA A 17 -4.39 9.27 1.10
N ASN A 18 -5.32 9.80 1.88
CA ASN A 18 -5.81 9.15 3.10
C ASN A 18 -7.34 9.18 3.20
N SER A 19 -7.89 8.29 4.02
CA SER A 19 -9.32 8.24 4.33
C SER A 19 -9.52 7.97 5.82
N SER A 20 -10.58 8.54 6.40
CA SER A 20 -11.03 8.20 7.76
C SER A 20 -11.89 6.92 7.80
N THR A 21 -12.39 6.47 6.65
CA THR A 21 -13.20 5.26 6.51
C THR A 21 -12.44 4.21 5.69
N ALA A 22 -12.75 2.94 5.93
CA ALA A 22 -12.18 1.85 5.15
C ALA A 22 -12.56 2.00 3.65
N PRO A 23 -11.58 2.10 2.74
CA PRO A 23 -11.85 2.20 1.31
C PRO A 23 -12.38 0.87 0.77
N GLY A 24 -13.24 0.93 -0.26
CA GLY A 24 -13.61 -0.26 -1.01
C GLY A 24 -12.44 -0.75 -1.87
N ILE A 25 -12.18 -2.05 -1.87
CA ILE A 25 -11.11 -2.66 -2.65
C ILE A 25 -11.68 -3.74 -3.55
N VAL A 26 -11.37 -3.66 -4.85
CA VAL A 26 -11.86 -4.60 -5.86
C VAL A 26 -10.75 -5.10 -6.79
N ASP A 27 -10.97 -6.22 -7.46
CA ASP A 27 -10.10 -6.76 -8.49
C ASP A 27 -10.35 -6.15 -9.88
N ALA A 28 -9.68 -6.67 -10.91
CA ALA A 28 -9.84 -6.23 -12.29
C ALA A 28 -11.27 -6.42 -12.82
N ASP A 29 -11.99 -7.43 -12.32
CA ASP A 29 -13.38 -7.75 -12.67
C ASP A 29 -14.42 -7.02 -11.80
N ARG A 30 -13.95 -6.13 -10.91
CA ARG A 30 -14.74 -5.35 -9.94
C ARG A 30 -15.40 -6.21 -8.86
N GLN A 31 -14.85 -7.39 -8.57
CA GLN A 31 -15.26 -8.19 -7.42
C GLN A 31 -14.53 -7.70 -6.17
N PRO A 32 -15.18 -7.69 -4.99
CA PRO A 32 -14.53 -7.34 -3.75
C PRO A 32 -13.36 -8.26 -3.44
N ILE A 33 -12.19 -7.67 -3.16
CA ILE A 33 -11.05 -8.42 -2.64
C ILE A 33 -11.25 -8.56 -1.13
N LEU A 34 -11.33 -9.81 -0.66
CA LEU A 34 -11.54 -10.14 0.76
C LEU A 34 -10.24 -10.51 1.46
N ASP A 35 -9.25 -11.01 0.71
CA ASP A 35 -7.94 -11.32 1.24
C ASP A 35 -7.05 -10.09 1.18
N HIS A 36 -6.58 -9.64 2.34
CA HIS A 36 -5.66 -8.51 2.44
C HIS A 36 -4.28 -8.80 1.84
N SER A 37 -3.90 -10.08 1.70
CA SER A 37 -2.62 -10.48 1.09
C SER A 37 -2.52 -10.12 -0.40
N GLU A 38 -3.67 -10.02 -1.08
CA GLU A 38 -3.78 -9.63 -2.50
C GLU A 38 -3.34 -8.18 -2.74
N VAL A 39 -3.30 -7.34 -1.70
CA VAL A 39 -3.04 -5.90 -1.81
C VAL A 39 -1.87 -5.53 -0.91
N TYR A 40 -0.71 -5.37 -1.52
CA TYR A 40 0.55 -5.03 -0.84
C TYR A 40 1.22 -3.81 -1.50
N SER A 41 2.17 -3.21 -0.81
CA SER A 41 2.99 -2.13 -1.38
C SER A 41 3.73 -2.65 -2.61
N GLY A 42 3.47 -2.07 -3.79
CA GLY A 42 4.04 -2.54 -5.06
C GLY A 42 3.02 -3.07 -6.06
N VAL A 43 1.78 -3.33 -5.63
CA VAL A 43 0.70 -3.65 -6.58
C VAL A 43 0.39 -2.48 -7.50
N TYR A 44 -0.03 -2.79 -8.72
CA TYR A 44 -0.47 -1.80 -9.68
C TYR A 44 -1.98 -1.81 -9.77
N GLY A 45 -2.56 -0.62 -9.70
CA GLY A 45 -4.00 -0.46 -9.62
C GLY A 45 -4.49 0.91 -10.03
N ARG A 46 -5.80 1.10 -9.91
CA ARG A 46 -6.45 2.40 -10.03
C ARG A 46 -6.92 2.84 -8.65
N ALA A 47 -6.74 4.12 -8.35
CA ALA A 47 -7.27 4.73 -7.14
C ALA A 47 -8.34 5.76 -7.52
N SER A 48 -9.49 5.69 -6.86
CA SER A 48 -10.45 6.78 -6.83
C SER A 48 -10.05 7.72 -5.70
N ILE A 49 -9.67 8.96 -6.06
CA ILE A 49 -9.22 9.99 -5.12
C ILE A 49 -10.04 11.27 -5.31
N ASN A 50 -10.12 12.09 -4.27
CA ASN A 50 -10.78 13.39 -4.30
C ASN A 50 -9.85 14.48 -3.76
N PHE A 51 -9.74 15.59 -4.48
CA PHE A 51 -8.98 16.75 -4.02
C PHE A 51 -9.89 17.75 -3.34
N TYR A 52 -9.53 18.15 -2.13
CA TYR A 52 -10.31 19.14 -1.37
C TYR A 52 -9.38 20.16 -0.70
N ALA A 53 -9.85 21.40 -0.61
CA ALA A 53 -9.12 22.44 0.10
C ALA A 53 -9.18 22.17 1.62
N PHE A 54 -8.04 22.33 2.30
CA PHE A 54 -7.98 22.28 3.75
C PHE A 54 -7.35 23.56 4.30
N ASN A 55 -7.81 23.95 5.49
CA ASN A 55 -7.24 25.01 6.30
C ASN A 55 -7.38 24.59 7.76
N SER A 56 -6.35 23.94 8.30
CA SER A 56 -6.38 23.34 9.65
C SER A 56 -5.00 23.42 10.29
N ASN A 57 -4.95 23.65 11.60
CA ASN A 57 -3.72 23.70 12.40
C ASN A 57 -2.63 24.62 11.82
N GLY A 58 -3.02 25.75 11.19
CA GLY A 58 -2.10 26.70 10.56
C GLY A 58 -1.59 26.28 9.17
N ASN A 59 -1.91 25.06 8.72
CA ASN A 59 -1.58 24.56 7.39
C ASN A 59 -2.76 24.76 6.44
N LYS A 60 -2.48 25.26 5.24
CA LYS A 60 -3.46 25.47 4.17
C LYS A 60 -2.95 24.86 2.87
N GLY A 61 -3.85 24.28 2.09
CA GLY A 61 -3.49 23.68 0.81
C GLY A 61 -4.61 22.83 0.24
N ILE A 62 -4.23 21.94 -0.69
CA ILE A 62 -5.11 20.93 -1.27
C ILE A 62 -4.69 19.57 -0.70
N ALA A 63 -5.63 18.89 -0.05
CA ALA A 63 -5.46 17.52 0.45
C ALA A 63 -6.01 16.52 -0.57
N CYS A 64 -5.57 15.27 -0.45
CA CYS A 64 -6.01 14.17 -1.28
C CYS A 64 -6.72 13.12 -0.42
N GLY A 65 -8.03 12.99 -0.60
CA GLY A 65 -8.85 11.95 0.02
C GLY A 65 -8.83 10.67 -0.81
N LEU A 66 -8.74 9.52 -0.17
CA LEU A 66 -8.83 8.20 -0.80
C LEU A 66 -10.26 7.67 -0.70
N ASN A 67 -10.83 7.18 -1.80
CA ASN A 67 -12.16 6.58 -1.81
C ASN A 67 -12.11 5.05 -1.98
N ASN A 68 -11.64 4.58 -3.13
CA ASN A 68 -11.64 3.15 -3.49
C ASN A 68 -10.36 2.79 -4.25
N LEU A 69 -9.99 1.52 -4.20
CA LEU A 69 -8.86 0.93 -4.90
C LEU A 69 -9.32 -0.22 -5.79
N GLN A 70 -8.72 -0.31 -6.98
CA GLN A 70 -8.87 -1.44 -7.88
C GLN A 70 -7.50 -2.04 -8.16
N LYS A 71 -7.25 -3.29 -7.76
CA LYS A 71 -6.06 -4.05 -8.14
C LYS A 71 -6.17 -4.45 -9.61
N ILE A 72 -5.11 -4.21 -10.39
CA ILE A 72 -5.05 -4.57 -11.82
C ILE A 72 -4.01 -5.65 -12.07
N ARG A 73 -2.84 -5.56 -11.42
CA ARG A 73 -1.79 -6.57 -11.52
C ARG A 73 -0.86 -6.55 -10.32
N ASP A 74 -0.20 -7.67 -10.11
CA ASP A 74 0.92 -7.78 -9.18
C ASP A 74 2.15 -7.01 -9.70
N GLY A 75 3.00 -6.66 -8.74
CA GLY A 75 4.25 -5.95 -8.94
C GLY A 75 5.29 -6.42 -7.95
N GLU A 76 6.51 -5.90 -8.06
CA GLU A 76 7.55 -6.21 -7.08
C GLU A 76 7.15 -5.63 -5.71
N PRO A 77 7.14 -6.43 -4.64
CA PRO A 77 6.85 -5.92 -3.31
C PRO A 77 7.82 -4.80 -2.91
N LEU A 78 7.27 -3.62 -2.61
CA LEU A 78 8.01 -2.44 -2.22
C LEU A 78 8.00 -2.29 -0.70
N GLY A 79 9.13 -2.59 -0.06
CA GLY A 79 9.36 -2.37 1.37
C GLY A 79 9.90 -3.58 2.12
N GLY A 80 10.59 -3.32 3.23
CA GLY A 80 11.31 -4.33 4.01
C GLY A 80 10.50 -4.95 5.17
N ARG A 81 9.23 -5.28 4.96
CA ARG A 81 8.58 -6.26 5.86
C ARG A 81 8.83 -7.63 5.24
N SER A 82 9.68 -8.40 5.91
CA SER A 82 9.85 -9.82 5.68
C SER A 82 8.46 -10.48 5.70
N ARG A 83 8.26 -11.47 4.82
CA ARG A 83 7.04 -12.26 4.89
C ARG A 83 7.05 -13.04 6.19
N ALA A 84 5.88 -13.38 6.73
CA ALA A 84 5.82 -14.21 7.93
C ALA A 84 6.57 -15.53 7.70
N GLU A 85 6.46 -16.08 6.49
CA GLU A 85 7.21 -17.26 6.07
C GLU A 85 8.72 -17.07 6.17
N ASP A 86 9.24 -15.88 5.82
CA ASP A 86 10.67 -15.55 5.92
C ASP A 86 11.09 -15.30 7.39
N ASP A 87 10.21 -14.73 8.22
CA ASP A 87 10.45 -14.48 9.65
C ASP A 87 10.47 -15.77 10.48
N PHE A 88 9.83 -16.84 10.00
CA PHE A 88 9.77 -18.15 10.65
C PHE A 88 10.54 -19.24 9.87
N ALA A 89 11.35 -18.85 8.87
CA ALA A 89 12.23 -19.75 8.14
C ALA A 89 13.63 -19.82 8.78
N ASP A 90 13.73 -20.51 9.93
CA ASP A 90 14.96 -21.14 10.43
C ASP A 90 14.51 -22.43 11.13
N GLU A 91 14.63 -23.59 10.49
CA GLU A 91 15.76 -24.55 10.45
C GLU A 91 15.88 -25.43 11.71
N ASP A 92 15.55 -26.71 11.50
CA ASP A 92 15.74 -27.92 12.29
C ASP A 92 15.06 -28.03 13.68
N GLU A 93 13.99 -28.83 13.71
CA GLU A 93 13.28 -29.37 14.88
C GLU A 93 14.16 -30.23 15.84
N GLU A 94 15.49 -30.23 15.74
CA GLU A 94 16.35 -31.18 16.45
C GLU A 94 16.94 -30.71 17.80
N ASP A 95 16.70 -29.49 18.27
CA ASP A 95 17.26 -29.06 19.57
C ASP A 95 16.44 -28.01 20.35
N PHE A 96 15.11 -28.16 20.42
CA PHE A 96 14.30 -27.31 21.32
C PHE A 96 14.19 -27.84 22.76
N LEU A 97 14.57 -29.11 23.01
CA LEU A 97 14.42 -29.79 24.30
C LEU A 97 15.57 -30.75 24.68
N SER A 98 16.83 -30.51 24.26
CA SER A 98 17.98 -31.24 24.83
C SER A 98 18.59 -30.55 26.05
#